data_AF-A0A1W9SNB0-F1
#
_entry.id   AF-A0A1W9SNB0-F1
#
_cell.length_a   1.000
_cell.length_b   1.000
_cell.length_c   1.000
_cell.angle_alpha   90.00
_cell.angle_beta   90.00
_cell.angle_gamma   90.00
#
_symmetry.space_group_name_H-M   'P 1'
#
loop_
_entity.id
_entity.type
_entity.pdbx_description
1 polymer ?
#
loop_
_entity_poly.entity_id
_entity_poly.type
_entity_poly.pdbx_seq_one_letter_code
_entity_poly.pdbx_strand_id
1 'polypeptide(L)'
;SVIIGNPPYNANQQNENDNNQNKRYKRIDERIKETYVKKSIAQKTKVYDMYSRFYRWASDRIHDDGIITFITNRSFIDKKTFDGFRKSLKEEFNYIYIIDLQGDIRANPKMSKSNVFNILTGVAIVFLIKKKNTNKNVIKYFSLNFEKKDEKFEFLIENKILNIPFERIIPDKNGNWIDIIENDFEKHIPICNKKTKLSKNKNDENAIFKLYSLGVSTARDEWVYDFDKKNLSKKIRYFFREYRELSKIIKSKSLKNYKEIHDFLYKKETNKTIKFTSELENYLRKNKKLIYRKKQIRTTLYRPFVKKYLYYDKIITHRIYQNKHIFGIKNHLENKVISFVSGSRLDFSAISTNCIPNLTIFSLDPSQNLPFYIYDENNEKTENITNFALEKFKNFYKNNAINKEKIFSYVYAVLHNPAYGKKYEINLKRDFPRIPFYNDFEKWVKFGEELMNLHLNFENAKAYNLEIENKNLQKFSNVKLRFNKNKDEIFIDENTKLKNIPEIALEYKLGNRSALEWILYQYKEKKIRDKTIFKYFNNYKFSDYKNELIDLLKKICTISVETMKIVNQMKNL
;
A
#
# COMPACT_ATOMS: atom_id res chain seq x y z
N SER A 1 -15.54 40.19 0.16
CA SER A 1 -14.76 39.56 -0.94
C SER A 1 -15.22 38.14 -1.20
N VAL A 2 -15.27 37.69 -2.46
CA VAL A 2 -15.71 36.32 -2.79
C VAL A 2 -14.74 35.68 -3.78
N ILE A 3 -14.33 34.45 -3.52
CA ILE A 3 -13.55 33.61 -4.45
C ILE A 3 -14.31 32.29 -4.65
N ILE A 4 -14.74 32.00 -5.88
CA ILE A 4 -15.48 30.78 -6.24
C ILE A 4 -14.76 30.01 -7.34
N GLY A 5 -14.89 28.68 -7.39
CA GLY A 5 -14.34 27.90 -8.50
C GLY A 5 -14.24 26.39 -8.33
N ASN A 6 -13.85 25.73 -9.42
CA ASN A 6 -13.51 24.30 -9.48
C ASN A 6 -12.01 24.16 -9.86
N PRO A 7 -11.07 24.24 -8.90
CA PRO A 7 -9.65 24.22 -9.19
C PRO A 7 -9.19 22.84 -9.70
N PRO A 8 -8.14 22.76 -10.55
CA PRO A 8 -7.69 21.50 -11.16
C PRO A 8 -7.14 20.48 -10.15
N TYR A 9 -7.36 19.19 -10.42
CA TYR A 9 -6.88 18.07 -9.59
C TYR A 9 -5.72 17.36 -10.30
N ASN A 10 -4.48 17.52 -9.84
CA ASN A 10 -3.35 16.79 -10.42
C ASN A 10 -2.23 16.61 -9.38
N ALA A 11 -2.21 15.46 -8.72
CA ALA A 11 -1.21 15.18 -7.68
C ALA A 11 0.16 14.77 -8.25
N ASN A 12 0.19 13.95 -9.30
CA ASN A 12 1.40 13.39 -9.92
C ASN A 12 1.09 12.88 -11.34
N GLN A 13 2.11 12.83 -12.20
CA GLN A 13 2.06 12.07 -13.46
C GLN A 13 1.89 10.56 -13.22
N GLN A 14 1.23 9.85 -14.15
CA GLN A 14 0.98 8.41 -14.02
C GLN A 14 2.22 7.56 -14.30
N ASN A 15 3.03 7.99 -15.26
CA ASN A 15 4.26 7.34 -15.67
C ASN A 15 5.37 8.40 -15.81
N GLU A 16 6.58 8.07 -15.36
CA GLU A 16 7.73 8.98 -15.56
C GLU A 16 7.99 9.20 -17.05
N ASN A 17 7.71 8.17 -17.84
CA ASN A 17 7.82 8.22 -19.29
C ASN A 17 6.85 9.24 -19.94
N ASP A 18 5.82 9.73 -19.24
CA ASP A 18 4.87 10.69 -19.81
C ASP A 18 5.42 12.13 -19.81
N ASN A 19 6.50 12.39 -19.05
CA ASN A 19 7.13 13.71 -18.89
C ASN A 19 6.14 14.88 -18.70
N ASN A 20 5.16 14.68 -17.81
CA ASN A 20 4.06 15.61 -17.53
C ASN A 20 4.04 16.00 -16.04
N GLN A 21 5.19 16.39 -15.50
CA GLN A 21 5.31 16.82 -14.11
C GLN A 21 4.62 18.17 -13.88
N ASN A 22 4.02 18.35 -12.70
CA ASN A 22 3.41 19.61 -12.31
C ASN A 22 4.43 20.76 -12.33
N LYS A 23 4.03 21.91 -12.89
CA LYS A 23 4.81 23.15 -12.77
C LYS A 23 5.04 23.49 -11.28
N ARG A 24 6.22 24.05 -11.00
CA ARG A 24 6.56 24.59 -9.67
C ARG A 24 6.10 26.04 -9.57
N TYR A 25 5.48 26.40 -8.45
CA TYR A 25 5.00 27.75 -8.19
C TYR A 25 5.68 28.27 -6.92
N LYS A 26 6.91 28.78 -7.08
CA LYS A 26 7.85 29.05 -5.98
C LYS A 26 7.20 29.74 -4.76
N ARG A 27 6.54 30.89 -4.98
CA ARG A 27 5.91 31.67 -3.90
C ARG A 27 4.78 30.92 -3.19
N ILE A 28 3.92 30.22 -3.93
CA ILE A 28 2.82 29.44 -3.31
C ILE A 28 3.35 28.20 -2.60
N ASP A 29 4.35 27.53 -3.18
CA ASP A 29 5.00 26.37 -2.56
C ASP A 29 5.73 26.78 -1.25
N GLU A 30 6.32 27.97 -1.19
CA GLU A 30 6.89 28.57 0.03
C GLU A 30 5.80 28.81 1.09
N ARG A 31 4.67 29.41 0.71
CA ARG A 31 3.52 29.63 1.62
C ARG A 31 2.94 28.31 2.15
N ILE A 32 2.83 27.29 1.30
CA ILE A 32 2.44 25.92 1.72
C ILE A 32 3.45 25.36 2.73
N LYS A 33 4.75 25.58 2.51
CA LYS A 33 5.81 25.12 3.39
C LYS A 33 5.70 25.76 4.79
N GLU A 34 5.45 27.06 4.84
CA GLU A 34 5.32 27.86 6.06
C GLU A 34 4.04 27.57 6.86
N THR A 35 2.97 27.14 6.18
CA THR A 35 1.66 26.88 6.78
C THR A 35 1.39 25.38 6.92
N TYR A 36 0.94 24.74 5.86
CA TYR A 36 0.45 23.36 5.86
C TYR A 36 1.55 22.36 6.26
N VAL A 37 2.75 22.49 5.70
CA VAL A 37 3.84 21.52 5.95
C VAL A 37 4.43 21.70 7.34
N LYS A 38 4.55 22.94 7.84
CA LYS A 38 5.08 23.22 9.17
C LYS A 38 4.24 22.59 10.29
N LYS A 39 2.92 22.50 10.09
CA LYS A 39 1.96 21.94 11.07
C LYS A 39 1.66 20.45 10.89
N SER A 40 2.18 19.84 9.84
CA SER A 40 1.95 18.43 9.49
C SER A 40 2.98 17.51 10.16
N ILE A 41 2.51 16.39 10.72
CA ILE A 41 3.38 15.30 11.21
C ILE A 41 3.67 14.23 10.12
N ALA A 42 2.98 14.31 8.97
CA ALA A 42 3.11 13.37 7.86
C ALA A 42 4.27 13.67 6.90
N GLN A 43 4.64 12.69 6.06
CA GLN A 43 5.65 12.85 5.00
C GLN A 43 5.13 13.70 3.81
N LYS A 44 5.99 14.57 3.29
CA LYS A 44 5.68 15.82 2.56
C LYS A 44 5.29 15.70 1.08
N THR A 45 4.73 14.58 0.58
CA THR A 45 4.63 14.40 -0.88
C THR A 45 3.34 14.92 -1.53
N LYS A 46 2.19 14.90 -0.82
CA LYS A 46 0.88 15.16 -1.47
C LYS A 46 0.26 16.52 -1.17
N VAL A 47 0.84 17.32 -0.26
CA VAL A 47 0.29 18.64 0.10
C VAL A 47 0.40 19.64 -1.05
N TYR A 48 1.34 19.45 -1.97
CA TYR A 48 1.56 20.32 -3.14
C TYR A 48 0.67 19.97 -4.35
N ASP A 49 -0.43 19.23 -4.16
CA ASP A 49 -1.46 19.07 -5.20
C ASP A 49 -1.99 20.45 -5.62
N MET A 50 -2.42 20.57 -6.88
CA MET A 50 -2.88 21.84 -7.44
C MET A 50 -4.03 22.44 -6.65
N TYR A 51 -5.02 21.65 -6.23
CA TYR A 51 -6.14 22.20 -5.45
C TYR A 51 -5.69 22.78 -4.10
N SER A 52 -4.68 22.21 -3.44
CA SER A 52 -4.08 22.76 -2.21
C SER A 52 -3.39 24.09 -2.47
N ARG A 53 -2.70 24.23 -3.62
CA ARG A 53 -2.09 25.50 -4.06
C ARG A 53 -3.15 26.56 -4.30
N PHE A 54 -4.30 26.19 -4.89
CA PHE A 54 -5.43 27.08 -5.06
C PHE A 54 -6.03 27.52 -3.71
N TYR A 55 -6.21 26.61 -2.75
CA TYR A 55 -6.62 26.99 -1.39
C TYR A 55 -5.63 27.96 -0.75
N ARG A 56 -4.32 27.69 -0.84
CA ARG A 56 -3.29 28.58 -0.27
C ARG A 56 -3.32 29.95 -0.92
N TRP A 57 -3.38 30.01 -2.25
CA TRP A 57 -3.48 31.26 -3.00
C TRP A 57 -4.74 32.03 -2.64
N ALA A 58 -5.91 31.38 -2.60
CA ALA A 58 -7.18 32.03 -2.28
C ALA A 58 -7.20 32.54 -0.84
N SER A 59 -6.64 31.77 0.10
CA SER A 59 -6.54 32.15 1.51
C SER A 59 -5.62 33.36 1.73
N ASP A 60 -4.56 33.49 0.93
CA ASP A 60 -3.66 34.64 0.95
C ASP A 60 -4.23 35.85 0.17
N ARG A 61 -5.09 35.63 -0.84
CA ARG A 61 -5.67 36.68 -1.68
C ARG A 61 -6.92 37.32 -1.09
N ILE A 62 -7.68 36.56 -0.29
CA ILE A 62 -8.92 37.05 0.32
C ILE A 62 -8.63 38.01 1.48
N HIS A 63 -9.42 39.08 1.55
CA HIS A 63 -9.36 40.07 2.63
C HIS A 63 -9.97 39.52 3.95
N ASP A 64 -9.93 40.32 5.01
CA ASP A 64 -10.39 39.92 6.37
C ASP A 64 -11.88 39.60 6.46
N ASP A 65 -12.69 40.14 5.52
CA ASP A 65 -14.09 39.78 5.34
C ASP A 65 -14.32 39.15 3.95
N GLY A 66 -14.65 37.86 3.94
CA GLY A 66 -14.91 37.18 2.69
C GLY A 66 -15.17 35.68 2.79
N ILE A 67 -15.59 35.14 1.65
CA ILE A 67 -15.93 33.72 1.49
C ILE A 67 -15.08 33.15 0.34
N ILE A 68 -14.45 32.00 0.61
CA ILE A 68 -13.89 31.12 -0.42
C ILE A 68 -14.84 29.93 -0.54
N THR A 69 -15.29 29.61 -1.74
CA THR A 69 -16.02 28.36 -1.98
C THR A 69 -15.52 27.60 -3.19
N PHE A 70 -15.14 26.34 -2.95
CA PHE A 70 -14.64 25.47 -4.00
C PHE A 70 -15.30 24.11 -3.96
N ILE A 71 -15.40 23.49 -5.13
CA ILE A 71 -15.62 22.05 -5.28
C ILE A 71 -14.29 21.38 -5.60
N THR A 72 -13.80 20.52 -4.70
CA THR A 72 -12.43 19.98 -4.75
C THR A 72 -12.35 18.51 -4.37
N ASN A 73 -11.19 17.90 -4.59
CA ASN A 73 -10.91 16.56 -4.11
C ASN A 73 -11.08 16.47 -2.57
N ARG A 74 -11.93 15.56 -2.09
CA ARG A 74 -12.26 15.42 -0.66
C ARG A 74 -11.11 14.94 0.22
N SER A 75 -9.98 14.55 -0.36
CA SER A 75 -8.87 13.91 0.36
C SER A 75 -8.27 14.71 1.51
N PHE A 76 -8.49 16.03 1.59
CA PHE A 76 -8.02 16.83 2.71
C PHE A 76 -8.82 16.59 4.00
N ILE A 77 -10.04 16.03 3.91
CA ILE A 77 -10.93 15.81 5.06
C ILE A 77 -10.35 14.76 6.00
N ASP A 78 -9.81 13.67 5.45
CA ASP A 78 -9.47 12.46 6.22
C ASP A 78 -8.02 11.98 6.06
N LYS A 79 -7.34 12.30 4.95
CA LYS A 79 -6.00 11.73 4.72
C LYS A 79 -4.97 12.33 5.67
N LYS A 80 -4.08 11.46 6.15
CA LYS A 80 -2.96 11.80 7.06
C LYS A 80 -2.09 12.94 6.57
N THR A 81 -1.85 13.03 5.25
CA THR A 81 -0.97 14.05 4.67
C THR A 81 -1.54 15.46 4.72
N PHE A 82 -2.82 15.63 5.05
CA PHE A 82 -3.51 16.92 5.11
C PHE A 82 -3.81 17.38 6.54
N ASP A 83 -3.23 16.74 7.55
CA ASP A 83 -3.37 17.16 8.95
C ASP A 83 -2.95 18.62 9.17
N GLY A 84 -1.81 19.02 8.62
CA GLY A 84 -1.33 20.40 8.70
C GLY A 84 -2.18 21.38 7.88
N PHE A 85 -2.78 20.93 6.78
CA PHE A 85 -3.76 21.71 6.01
C PHE A 85 -5.01 22.00 6.86
N ARG A 86 -5.59 20.94 7.46
CA ARG A 86 -6.76 21.05 8.34
C ARG A 86 -6.51 21.96 9.54
N LYS A 87 -5.34 21.83 10.20
CA LYS A 87 -4.92 22.72 11.30
C LYS A 87 -4.83 24.18 10.83
N SER A 88 -4.26 24.42 9.65
CA SER A 88 -4.13 25.78 9.10
C SER A 88 -5.49 26.39 8.78
N LEU A 89 -6.40 25.65 8.13
CA LEU A 89 -7.74 26.17 7.85
C LEU A 89 -8.50 26.54 9.12
N LYS A 90 -8.41 25.71 10.18
CA LYS A 90 -9.06 25.98 11.48
C LYS A 90 -8.57 27.29 12.11
N GLU A 91 -7.31 27.65 11.92
CA GLU A 91 -6.74 28.88 12.46
C GLU A 91 -7.03 30.11 11.59
N GLU A 92 -7.13 29.93 10.27
CA GLU A 92 -7.24 31.04 9.31
C GLU A 92 -8.69 31.45 9.01
N PHE A 93 -9.67 30.59 9.30
CA PHE A 93 -11.07 30.81 8.96
C PHE A 93 -11.98 30.64 10.17
N ASN A 94 -12.97 31.51 10.26
CA ASN A 94 -13.89 31.52 11.39
C ASN A 94 -14.95 30.42 11.30
N TYR A 95 -15.42 30.17 10.07
CA TYR A 95 -16.37 29.11 9.79
C TYR A 95 -15.93 28.30 8.58
N ILE A 96 -16.00 26.99 8.72
CA ILE A 96 -15.72 26.01 7.68
C ILE A 96 -16.96 25.14 7.53
N TYR A 97 -17.63 25.22 6.38
CA TYR A 97 -18.73 24.33 6.04
C TYR A 97 -18.28 23.35 4.95
N ILE A 98 -18.54 22.07 5.14
CA ILE A 98 -18.12 21.00 4.24
C ILE A 98 -19.32 20.14 3.90
N ILE A 99 -19.65 20.08 2.62
CA ILE A 99 -20.61 19.12 2.06
C ILE A 99 -19.77 18.08 1.32
N ASP A 100 -19.57 16.94 1.95
CA ASP A 100 -18.82 15.83 1.41
C ASP A 100 -19.68 15.02 0.44
N LEU A 101 -19.39 15.14 -0.86
CA LEU A 101 -20.10 14.42 -1.92
C LEU A 101 -19.58 12.99 -2.10
N GLN A 102 -18.63 12.54 -1.28
CA GLN A 102 -18.10 11.17 -1.30
C GLN A 102 -17.60 10.78 -2.70
N GLY A 103 -17.86 9.55 -3.17
CA GLY A 103 -17.59 9.13 -4.55
C GLY A 103 -16.12 8.77 -4.86
N ASP A 104 -15.31 8.43 -3.86
CA ASP A 104 -13.93 7.96 -4.09
C ASP A 104 -13.92 6.49 -4.53
N ILE A 105 -13.97 6.26 -5.84
CA ILE A 105 -13.94 4.93 -6.47
C ILE A 105 -12.64 4.18 -6.13
N ARG A 106 -11.53 4.89 -5.89
CA ARG A 106 -10.25 4.27 -5.53
C ARG A 106 -10.25 3.71 -4.11
N ALA A 107 -11.05 4.30 -3.21
CA ALA A 107 -11.25 3.80 -1.86
C ALA A 107 -12.36 2.74 -1.83
N ASN A 108 -13.46 2.97 -2.54
CA ASN A 108 -14.59 2.04 -2.61
C ASN A 108 -15.11 1.94 -4.06
N PRO A 109 -14.75 0.87 -4.81
CA PRO A 109 -15.19 0.69 -6.19
C PRO A 109 -16.71 0.64 -6.40
N LYS A 110 -17.50 0.34 -5.35
CA LYS A 110 -18.97 0.33 -5.41
C LYS A 110 -19.55 1.74 -5.62
N MET A 111 -18.80 2.79 -5.30
CA MET A 111 -19.25 4.20 -5.44
C MET A 111 -19.11 4.74 -6.88
N SER A 112 -18.88 3.89 -7.87
CA SER A 112 -18.67 4.34 -9.26
C SER A 112 -19.85 5.13 -9.83
N LYS A 113 -21.08 4.73 -9.49
CA LYS A 113 -22.32 5.38 -9.93
C LYS A 113 -22.65 6.68 -9.19
N SER A 114 -21.99 6.96 -8.07
CA SER A 114 -22.30 8.12 -7.22
C SER A 114 -21.36 9.31 -7.41
N ASN A 115 -20.28 9.19 -8.20
CA ASN A 115 -19.34 10.28 -8.41
C ASN A 115 -19.94 11.37 -9.32
N VAL A 116 -20.01 12.60 -8.82
CA VAL A 116 -20.67 13.74 -9.52
C VAL A 116 -19.97 14.18 -10.81
N PHE A 117 -18.69 13.84 -11.01
CA PHE A 117 -17.93 14.16 -12.23
C PHE A 117 -17.56 12.93 -13.05
N ASN A 118 -18.05 11.74 -12.69
CA ASN A 118 -17.62 10.45 -13.27
C ASN A 118 -16.08 10.24 -13.24
N ILE A 119 -15.41 10.76 -12.20
CA ILE A 119 -13.96 10.60 -11.98
C ILE A 119 -13.68 9.58 -10.88
N LEU A 120 -12.41 9.17 -10.76
CA LEU A 120 -11.99 8.17 -9.77
C LEU A 120 -11.87 8.70 -8.34
N THR A 121 -11.71 10.01 -8.15
CA THR A 121 -11.50 10.65 -6.84
C THR A 121 -12.78 11.21 -6.29
N GLY A 122 -12.98 11.09 -4.98
CA GLY A 122 -14.12 11.71 -4.31
C GLY A 122 -14.01 13.23 -4.23
N VAL A 123 -15.15 13.89 -4.02
CA VAL A 123 -15.30 15.34 -4.15
C VAL A 123 -16.03 15.91 -2.94
N ALA A 124 -15.72 17.15 -2.56
CA ALA A 124 -16.42 17.90 -1.53
C ALA A 124 -16.60 19.36 -1.93
N ILE A 125 -17.73 19.95 -1.56
CA ILE A 125 -17.99 21.39 -1.62
C ILE A 125 -17.58 21.99 -0.28
N VAL A 126 -16.79 23.05 -0.30
CA VAL A 126 -16.26 23.69 0.90
C VAL A 126 -16.59 25.18 0.87
N PHE A 127 -16.99 25.72 2.02
CA PHE A 127 -17.10 27.16 2.25
C PHE A 127 -16.18 27.53 3.41
N LEU A 128 -15.22 28.42 3.14
CA LEU A 128 -14.30 28.97 4.13
C LEU A 128 -14.63 30.45 4.32
N ILE A 129 -14.99 30.84 5.54
CA ILE A 129 -15.52 32.18 5.83
C ILE A 129 -14.58 32.89 6.79
N LYS A 130 -14.10 34.06 6.38
CA LYS A 130 -13.45 35.04 7.26
C LYS A 130 -14.44 36.15 7.58
N LYS A 131 -14.53 36.49 8.87
CA LYS A 131 -15.33 37.58 9.39
C LYS A 131 -14.51 38.36 10.39
N LYS A 132 -14.32 39.65 10.14
CA LYS A 132 -13.61 40.57 11.03
C LYS A 132 -14.28 40.59 12.41
N ASN A 133 -13.47 40.84 13.44
CA ASN A 133 -13.90 40.93 14.85
C ASN A 133 -14.60 39.65 15.36
N THR A 134 -14.32 38.49 14.78
CA THR A 134 -14.84 37.19 15.21
C THR A 134 -13.69 36.27 15.57
N ASN A 135 -13.69 35.71 16.79
CA ASN A 135 -12.70 34.72 17.25
C ASN A 135 -13.26 33.27 17.29
N LYS A 136 -14.40 33.03 16.63
CA LYS A 136 -14.99 31.70 16.51
C LYS A 136 -14.26 30.92 15.42
N ASN A 137 -13.96 29.64 15.70
CA ASN A 137 -13.42 28.67 14.74
C ASN A 137 -14.35 27.44 14.74
N VAL A 138 -15.39 27.48 13.92
CA VAL A 138 -16.44 26.45 13.88
C VAL A 138 -16.33 25.65 12.58
N ILE A 139 -16.26 24.33 12.72
CA ILE A 139 -16.25 23.40 11.58
C ILE A 139 -17.59 22.68 11.56
N LYS A 140 -18.24 22.69 10.41
CA LYS A 140 -19.53 22.08 10.14
C LYS A 140 -19.41 21.13 8.96
N TYR A 141 -19.84 19.88 9.15
CA TYR A 141 -19.66 18.80 8.19
C TYR A 141 -21.00 18.12 7.91
N PHE A 142 -21.23 17.78 6.65
CA PHE A 142 -22.37 16.99 6.22
C PHE A 142 -21.93 16.09 5.07
N SER A 143 -22.41 14.85 5.03
CA SER A 143 -21.99 13.85 4.05
C SER A 143 -23.17 13.32 3.24
N LEU A 144 -23.06 13.36 1.91
CA LEU A 144 -24.03 12.80 0.99
C LEU A 144 -23.64 11.38 0.57
N ASN A 145 -24.19 10.40 1.28
CA ASN A 145 -23.93 8.98 1.03
C ASN A 145 -25.01 8.32 0.15
N PHE A 146 -25.32 8.94 -0.99
CA PHE A 146 -26.22 8.38 -2.00
C PHE A 146 -25.51 7.43 -2.95
N GLU A 147 -26.24 6.43 -3.47
CA GLU A 147 -25.71 5.42 -4.39
C GLU A 147 -25.59 5.95 -5.83
N LYS A 148 -26.45 6.89 -6.21
CA LYS A 148 -26.46 7.51 -7.54
C LYS A 148 -26.07 8.99 -7.43
N LYS A 149 -25.48 9.50 -8.52
CA LYS A 149 -25.13 10.92 -8.60
C LYS A 149 -26.37 11.82 -8.73
N ASP A 150 -27.45 11.32 -9.34
CA ASP A 150 -28.66 12.11 -9.59
C ASP A 150 -29.37 12.45 -8.26
N GLU A 151 -29.42 11.51 -7.33
CA GLU A 151 -29.90 11.73 -5.94
C GLU A 151 -29.10 12.83 -5.22
N LYS A 152 -27.80 12.96 -5.51
CA LYS A 152 -26.98 14.06 -4.96
C LYS A 152 -27.35 15.40 -5.58
N PHE A 153 -27.63 15.42 -6.89
CA PHE A 153 -28.05 16.64 -7.57
C PHE A 153 -29.43 17.10 -7.09
N GLU A 154 -30.39 16.19 -6.98
CA GLU A 154 -31.72 16.45 -6.42
C GLU A 154 -31.61 17.05 -5.01
N PHE A 155 -30.84 16.42 -4.11
CA PHE A 155 -30.61 16.95 -2.77
C PHE A 155 -30.04 18.38 -2.80
N LEU A 156 -29.04 18.65 -3.65
CA LEU A 156 -28.40 19.97 -3.75
C LEU A 156 -29.31 21.05 -4.35
N ILE A 157 -30.27 20.66 -5.21
CA ILE A 157 -31.28 21.55 -5.79
C ILE A 157 -32.33 21.92 -4.75
N GLU A 158 -32.80 20.93 -3.98
CA GLU A 158 -33.89 21.11 -3.02
C GLU A 158 -33.45 21.78 -1.71
N ASN A 159 -32.18 21.61 -1.32
CA ASN A 159 -31.71 22.05 -0.01
C ASN A 159 -30.83 23.31 -0.10
N LYS A 160 -31.35 24.43 0.42
CA LYS A 160 -30.52 25.61 0.71
C LYS A 160 -29.49 25.27 1.79
N ILE A 161 -28.29 25.87 1.71
CA ILE A 161 -27.20 25.61 2.66
C ILE A 161 -27.60 25.78 4.14
N LEU A 162 -28.49 26.72 4.43
CA LEU A 162 -28.99 26.99 5.79
C LEU A 162 -29.84 25.84 6.35
N ASN A 163 -30.44 25.03 5.47
CA ASN A 163 -31.32 23.93 5.83
C ASN A 163 -30.58 22.59 5.92
N ILE A 164 -29.31 22.55 5.50
CA ILE A 164 -28.50 21.33 5.59
C ILE A 164 -28.20 21.04 7.06
N PRO A 165 -28.49 19.82 7.56
CA PRO A 165 -28.29 19.46 8.96
C PRO A 165 -26.81 19.14 9.22
N PHE A 166 -25.98 20.19 9.24
CA PHE A 166 -24.55 20.05 9.50
C PHE A 166 -24.26 19.61 10.94
N GLU A 167 -23.36 18.64 11.07
CA GLU A 167 -22.76 18.25 12.34
C GLU A 167 -21.58 19.17 12.68
N ARG A 168 -21.48 19.59 13.95
CA ARG A 168 -20.32 20.34 14.42
C ARG A 168 -19.16 19.40 14.69
N ILE A 169 -18.03 19.65 14.05
CA ILE A 169 -16.80 18.89 14.23
C ILE A 169 -15.91 19.53 15.29
N ILE A 170 -15.41 18.71 16.22
CA ILE A 170 -14.36 19.06 17.17
C ILE A 170 -13.11 18.26 16.79
N PRO A 171 -12.09 18.88 16.16
CA PRO A 171 -10.91 18.15 15.73
C PRO A 171 -10.13 17.55 16.91
N ASP A 172 -9.60 16.35 16.73
CA ASP A 172 -8.73 15.71 17.73
C ASP A 172 -7.34 16.36 17.83
N LYS A 173 -6.51 15.89 18.77
CA LYS A 173 -5.11 16.37 18.95
C LYS A 173 -4.24 16.25 17.70
N ASN A 174 -4.56 15.32 16.79
CA ASN A 174 -3.85 15.10 15.55
C ASN A 174 -4.40 15.95 14.39
N GLY A 175 -5.51 16.67 14.61
CA GLY A 175 -6.19 17.47 13.60
C GLY A 175 -7.07 16.65 12.67
N ASN A 176 -7.55 15.48 13.07
CA ASN A 176 -8.55 14.71 12.32
C ASN A 176 -9.94 15.33 12.50
N TRP A 177 -10.75 15.32 11.44
CA TRP A 177 -12.10 15.91 11.45
C TRP A 177 -13.21 14.85 11.54
N ILE A 178 -13.01 13.69 10.92
CA ILE A 178 -13.99 12.59 10.92
C ILE A 178 -13.37 11.33 11.52
N ASP A 179 -14.18 10.30 11.77
CA ASP A 179 -13.83 9.02 12.43
C ASP A 179 -12.93 9.21 13.66
N ILE A 180 -13.25 10.17 14.51
CA ILE A 180 -12.54 10.39 15.76
C ILE A 180 -13.02 9.31 16.75
N ILE A 181 -12.07 8.53 17.27
CA ILE A 181 -12.37 7.48 18.26
C ILE A 181 -11.52 7.71 19.49
N GLU A 182 -12.16 7.65 20.64
CA GLU A 182 -11.51 7.51 21.93
C GLU A 182 -11.51 6.04 22.35
N ASN A 183 -10.33 5.43 22.42
CA ASN A 183 -10.15 4.07 22.92
C ASN A 183 -8.76 3.91 23.57
N ASP A 184 -8.49 2.71 24.07
CA ASP A 184 -7.25 2.34 24.76
C ASP A 184 -6.07 2.04 23.82
N PHE A 185 -6.17 2.29 22.51
CA PHE A 185 -5.14 1.93 21.53
C PHE A 185 -3.76 2.46 21.90
N GLU A 186 -3.68 3.71 22.35
CA GLU A 186 -2.43 4.37 22.74
C GLU A 186 -1.78 3.76 23.99
N LYS A 187 -2.53 3.02 24.83
CA LYS A 187 -2.01 2.34 26.02
C LYS A 187 -1.19 1.09 25.67
N HIS A 188 -1.44 0.50 24.50
CA HIS A 188 -0.76 -0.72 24.03
C HIS A 188 0.66 -0.43 23.53
N ILE A 189 1.54 -1.46 23.57
CA ILE A 189 2.94 -1.29 23.13
C ILE A 189 3.01 -1.12 21.61
N PRO A 190 3.67 -0.07 21.08
CA PRO A 190 3.86 0.08 19.64
C PRO A 190 4.63 -1.09 19.03
N ILE A 191 4.13 -1.65 17.92
CA ILE A 191 4.86 -2.70 17.21
C ILE A 191 6.17 -2.16 16.63
N CYS A 192 6.15 -0.96 16.07
CA CYS A 192 7.32 -0.24 15.57
C CYS A 192 7.06 1.27 15.53
N ASN A 193 8.10 2.09 15.61
CA ASN A 193 7.99 3.53 15.40
C ASN A 193 9.31 4.15 14.94
N LYS A 194 9.29 5.39 14.45
CA LYS A 194 10.48 6.08 13.94
C LYS A 194 11.52 6.37 15.03
N LYS A 195 11.08 6.73 16.24
CA LYS A 195 11.99 7.07 17.36
C LYS A 195 12.89 5.88 17.71
N THR A 196 12.28 4.71 17.93
CA THR A 196 12.97 3.45 18.20
C THR A 196 13.92 3.09 17.06
N LYS A 197 13.46 3.16 15.81
CA LYS A 197 14.28 2.81 14.63
C LYS A 197 15.51 3.69 14.45
N LEU A 198 15.39 4.99 14.73
CA LEU A 198 16.48 5.95 14.57
C LEU A 198 17.36 6.08 15.82
N SER A 199 16.92 5.52 16.95
CA SER A 199 17.67 5.62 18.20
C SER A 199 19.05 4.97 18.09
N LYS A 200 20.07 5.64 18.62
CA LYS A 200 21.40 5.07 18.87
C LYS A 200 21.53 4.49 20.28
N ASN A 201 20.68 4.91 21.21
CA ASN A 201 20.67 4.45 22.60
C ASN A 201 19.51 3.47 22.84
N LYS A 202 19.81 2.31 23.41
CA LYS A 202 18.80 1.28 23.73
C LYS A 202 17.73 1.79 24.69
N ASN A 203 18.05 2.75 25.56
CA ASN A 203 17.11 3.32 26.53
C ASN A 203 16.00 4.18 25.89
N ASP A 204 16.20 4.65 24.66
CA ASP A 204 15.20 5.42 23.91
C ASP A 204 14.26 4.54 23.06
N GLU A 205 14.49 3.22 23.06
CA GLU A 205 13.68 2.25 22.35
C GLU A 205 12.38 1.99 23.12
N ASN A 206 11.24 2.17 22.46
CA ASN A 206 9.93 2.07 23.08
C ASN A 206 8.91 1.35 22.17
N ALA A 207 9.38 0.46 21.31
CA ALA A 207 8.57 -0.37 20.42
C ALA A 207 9.11 -1.80 20.35
N ILE A 208 8.29 -2.75 19.88
CA ILE A 208 8.66 -4.17 19.79
C ILE A 208 9.84 -4.39 18.84
N PHE A 209 9.78 -3.85 17.63
CA PHE A 209 10.82 -4.04 16.61
C PHE A 209 11.70 -2.81 16.44
N LYS A 210 13.01 -3.03 16.41
CA LYS A 210 14.02 -2.01 16.14
C LYS A 210 13.93 -1.51 14.70
N LEU A 211 14.04 -2.42 13.73
CA LEU A 211 14.01 -2.15 12.30
C LEU A 211 12.68 -2.60 11.70
N TYR A 212 12.19 -1.81 10.75
CA TYR A 212 11.09 -2.19 9.87
C TYR A 212 11.30 -1.56 8.50
N SER A 213 10.72 -2.17 7.48
CA SER A 213 10.89 -1.73 6.09
C SER A 213 9.59 -1.76 5.32
N LEU A 214 9.43 -0.83 4.39
CA LEU A 214 8.50 -1.02 3.29
C LEU A 214 8.97 -2.18 2.39
N GLY A 215 8.03 -2.81 1.69
CA GLY A 215 8.36 -3.80 0.68
C GLY A 215 9.04 -3.16 -0.53
N VAL A 216 9.67 -3.95 -1.39
CA VAL A 216 10.44 -3.40 -2.53
C VAL A 216 9.51 -2.79 -3.59
N SER A 217 9.89 -1.65 -4.15
CA SER A 217 9.09 -0.92 -5.15
C SER A 217 9.90 -0.64 -6.40
N THR A 218 9.51 -1.25 -7.51
CA THR A 218 10.30 -1.24 -8.75
C THR A 218 9.93 -0.14 -9.71
N ALA A 219 8.66 0.30 -9.68
CA ALA A 219 8.04 1.17 -10.68
C ALA A 219 8.10 0.62 -12.14
N ARG A 220 8.53 -0.63 -12.34
CA ARG A 220 8.69 -1.27 -13.66
C ARG A 220 8.46 -2.78 -13.59
N ASP A 221 7.40 -3.20 -12.90
CA ASP A 221 7.18 -4.60 -12.55
C ASP A 221 7.23 -5.56 -13.76
N GLU A 222 6.69 -5.17 -14.92
CA GLU A 222 6.73 -5.97 -16.17
C GLU A 222 8.16 -6.32 -16.62
N TRP A 223 9.16 -5.49 -16.30
CA TRP A 223 10.56 -5.71 -16.64
C TRP A 223 11.30 -6.60 -15.64
N VAL A 224 11.04 -6.40 -14.34
CA VAL A 224 11.90 -6.92 -13.28
C VAL A 224 11.30 -8.04 -12.45
N TYR A 225 10.01 -8.36 -12.66
CA TYR A 225 9.37 -9.56 -12.15
C TYR A 225 9.01 -10.52 -13.27
N ASP A 226 9.05 -11.83 -13.00
CA ASP A 226 8.49 -12.85 -13.89
C ASP A 226 8.15 -14.13 -13.11
N PHE A 227 7.25 -14.94 -13.63
CA PHE A 227 7.04 -16.31 -13.13
C PHE A 227 8.17 -17.23 -13.60
N ASP A 228 8.68 -17.03 -14.82
CA ASP A 228 9.80 -17.80 -15.35
C ASP A 228 11.15 -17.09 -15.15
N LYS A 229 12.06 -17.79 -14.47
CA LYS A 229 13.42 -17.32 -14.21
C LYS A 229 14.20 -17.06 -15.51
N LYS A 230 13.99 -17.88 -16.55
CA LYS A 230 14.70 -17.73 -17.83
C LYS A 230 14.20 -16.49 -18.58
N ASN A 231 12.90 -16.24 -18.61
CA ASN A 231 12.29 -15.06 -19.23
C ASN A 231 12.73 -13.78 -18.52
N LEU A 232 12.71 -13.75 -17.18
CA LEU A 232 13.27 -12.62 -16.41
C LEU A 232 14.73 -12.36 -16.79
N SER A 233 15.54 -13.41 -16.87
CA SER A 233 16.94 -13.30 -17.25
C SER A 233 17.12 -12.71 -18.66
N LYS A 234 16.25 -13.06 -19.62
CA LYS A 234 16.23 -12.46 -20.97
C LYS A 234 15.85 -10.98 -20.93
N LYS A 235 14.77 -10.63 -20.23
CA LYS A 235 14.30 -9.24 -20.05
C LYS A 235 15.40 -8.34 -19.48
N ILE A 236 16.08 -8.77 -18.42
CA ILE A 236 17.12 -7.98 -17.78
C ILE A 236 18.36 -7.83 -18.67
N ARG A 237 18.78 -8.89 -19.39
CA ARG A 237 19.90 -8.75 -20.34
C ARG A 237 19.59 -7.75 -21.45
N TYR A 238 18.38 -7.80 -22.01
CA TYR A 238 17.92 -6.81 -22.99
C TYR A 238 17.95 -5.42 -22.39
N PHE A 239 17.37 -5.25 -21.19
CA PHE A 239 17.35 -3.96 -20.49
C PHE A 239 18.76 -3.36 -20.33
N PHE A 240 19.74 -4.18 -19.96
CA PHE A 240 21.12 -3.75 -19.74
C PHE A 240 21.84 -3.42 -21.05
N ARG A 241 21.50 -4.11 -22.14
CA ARG A 241 22.00 -3.79 -23.48
C ARG A 241 21.48 -2.42 -23.93
N GLU A 242 20.17 -2.20 -23.86
CA GLU A 242 19.56 -0.92 -24.26
C GLU A 242 20.11 0.25 -23.42
N TYR A 243 20.26 0.06 -22.11
CA TYR A 243 20.91 1.05 -21.25
C TYR A 243 22.32 1.42 -21.73
N ARG A 244 23.11 0.42 -22.15
CA ARG A 244 24.48 0.62 -22.64
C ARG A 244 24.49 1.39 -23.95
N GLU A 245 23.60 1.06 -24.89
CA GLU A 245 23.50 1.79 -26.16
C GLU A 245 23.06 3.24 -25.94
N LEU A 246 22.09 3.48 -25.06
CA LEU A 246 21.70 4.85 -24.68
C LEU A 246 22.87 5.62 -24.05
N SER A 247 23.68 4.98 -23.21
CA SER A 247 24.88 5.59 -22.64
C SER A 247 25.91 5.99 -23.71
N LYS A 248 26.09 5.19 -24.77
CA LYS A 248 26.96 5.55 -25.89
C LYS A 248 26.39 6.71 -26.70
N ILE A 249 25.09 6.72 -26.99
CA ILE A 249 24.44 7.79 -27.76
C ILE A 249 24.49 9.12 -27.02
N ILE A 250 24.27 9.11 -25.70
CA ILE A 250 24.37 10.33 -24.87
C ILE A 250 25.78 10.94 -24.97
N LYS A 251 26.83 10.09 -24.97
CA LYS A 251 28.22 10.53 -25.14
C LYS A 251 28.50 11.05 -26.54
N SER A 252 28.09 10.33 -27.58
CA SER A 252 28.36 10.76 -28.97
C SER A 252 27.67 12.08 -29.29
N LYS A 253 26.47 12.30 -28.73
CA LYS A 253 25.74 13.58 -28.84
C LYS A 253 26.23 14.68 -27.90
N SER A 254 27.26 14.41 -27.09
CA SER A 254 27.81 15.35 -26.10
C SER A 254 26.76 16.01 -25.20
N LEU A 255 25.71 15.26 -24.81
CA LEU A 255 24.68 15.79 -23.91
C LEU A 255 25.25 15.87 -22.49
N LYS A 256 25.29 17.08 -21.91
CA LYS A 256 26.02 17.33 -20.65
C LYS A 256 25.10 17.65 -19.48
N ASN A 257 24.03 18.40 -19.72
CA ASN A 257 23.17 18.87 -18.63
C ASN A 257 21.95 17.97 -18.41
N TYR A 258 21.28 18.17 -17.26
CA TYR A 258 20.11 17.37 -16.89
C TYR A 258 19.02 17.41 -17.95
N LYS A 259 18.68 18.62 -18.40
CA LYS A 259 17.54 18.87 -19.28
C LYS A 259 17.74 18.19 -20.64
N GLU A 260 18.93 18.32 -21.23
CA GLU A 260 19.28 17.66 -22.49
C GLU A 260 19.14 16.14 -22.43
N ILE A 261 19.69 15.51 -21.40
CA ILE A 261 19.64 14.06 -21.24
C ILE A 261 18.20 13.62 -20.96
N HIS A 262 17.50 14.33 -20.08
CA HIS A 262 16.10 14.05 -19.76
C HIS A 262 15.22 14.13 -21.02
N ASP A 263 15.24 15.26 -21.72
CA ASP A 263 14.48 15.47 -22.95
C ASP A 263 14.83 14.42 -24.00
N PHE A 264 16.11 14.03 -24.13
CA PHE A 264 16.52 12.96 -25.02
C PHE A 264 15.94 11.60 -24.65
N LEU A 265 15.94 11.22 -23.37
CA LEU A 265 15.44 9.91 -22.90
C LEU A 265 13.93 9.78 -23.04
N TYR A 266 13.19 10.88 -22.91
CA TYR A 266 11.73 10.89 -22.94
C TYR A 266 11.13 11.20 -24.32
N LYS A 267 11.96 11.44 -25.35
CA LYS A 267 11.53 11.48 -26.77
C LYS A 267 10.85 10.17 -27.19
N LYS A 268 9.89 10.27 -28.11
CA LYS A 268 9.01 9.15 -28.51
C LYS A 268 9.78 7.95 -29.09
N GLU A 269 10.93 8.17 -29.72
CA GLU A 269 11.78 7.10 -30.27
C GLU A 269 12.58 6.36 -29.19
N THR A 270 13.11 7.08 -28.19
CA THR A 270 14.02 6.57 -27.16
C THR A 270 13.29 5.99 -25.95
N ASN A 271 12.19 6.62 -25.54
CA ASN A 271 11.41 6.31 -24.34
C ASN A 271 10.65 4.97 -24.39
N LYS A 272 10.75 4.24 -25.51
CA LYS A 272 10.08 2.96 -25.72
C LYS A 272 10.99 1.75 -25.51
N THR A 273 12.30 1.92 -25.41
CA THR A 273 13.22 0.78 -25.35
C THR A 273 13.25 0.15 -23.96
N ILE A 274 13.29 0.97 -22.91
CA ILE A 274 13.25 0.55 -21.51
C ILE A 274 12.46 1.56 -20.67
N LYS A 275 11.88 1.11 -19.56
CA LYS A 275 11.17 1.98 -18.64
C LYS A 275 12.12 2.66 -17.65
N PHE A 276 12.17 3.99 -17.64
CA PHE A 276 13.05 4.76 -16.75
C PHE A 276 12.47 4.98 -15.35
N THR A 277 13.36 5.31 -14.43
CA THR A 277 13.07 5.77 -13.06
C THR A 277 14.11 6.82 -12.73
N SER A 278 13.81 7.71 -11.79
CA SER A 278 14.74 8.77 -11.37
C SER A 278 16.11 8.24 -10.93
N GLU A 279 16.17 7.06 -10.32
CA GLU A 279 17.44 6.44 -9.93
C GLU A 279 18.24 5.90 -11.12
N LEU A 280 17.57 5.23 -12.07
CA LEU A 280 18.24 4.74 -13.28
C LEU A 280 18.76 5.89 -14.15
N GLU A 281 17.94 6.93 -14.32
CA GLU A 281 18.31 8.12 -15.08
C GLU A 281 19.52 8.83 -14.45
N ASN A 282 19.52 9.01 -13.13
CA ASN A 282 20.68 9.57 -12.43
C ASN A 282 21.94 8.71 -12.57
N TYR A 283 21.79 7.38 -12.58
CA TYR A 283 22.90 6.45 -12.80
C TYR A 283 23.47 6.58 -14.22
N LEU A 284 22.60 6.73 -15.22
CA LEU A 284 22.96 6.95 -16.62
C LEU A 284 23.66 8.29 -16.83
N ARG A 285 23.12 9.36 -16.24
CA ARG A 285 23.71 10.71 -16.28
C ARG A 285 25.11 10.76 -15.70
N LYS A 286 25.36 10.01 -14.63
CA LYS A 286 26.70 9.86 -14.02
C LYS A 286 27.61 8.91 -14.80
N ASN A 287 27.21 8.49 -16.00
CA ASN A 287 27.95 7.58 -16.88
C ASN A 287 28.36 6.28 -16.15
N LYS A 288 27.52 5.80 -15.23
CA LYS A 288 27.81 4.57 -14.49
C LYS A 288 27.35 3.37 -15.28
N LYS A 289 28.19 2.34 -15.32
CA LYS A 289 27.91 1.08 -16.00
C LYS A 289 27.03 0.17 -15.12
N LEU A 290 26.07 -0.50 -15.76
CA LEU A 290 25.30 -1.58 -15.14
C LEU A 290 25.97 -2.93 -15.45
N ILE A 291 26.03 -3.81 -14.45
CA ILE A 291 26.62 -5.15 -14.58
C ILE A 291 25.55 -6.19 -14.23
N TYR A 292 25.19 -7.00 -15.23
CA TYR A 292 24.21 -8.07 -15.02
C TYR A 292 24.81 -9.17 -14.15
N ARG A 293 24.08 -9.59 -13.11
CA ARG A 293 24.48 -10.66 -12.21
C ARG A 293 23.34 -11.65 -12.06
N LYS A 294 23.51 -12.86 -12.58
CA LYS A 294 22.48 -13.93 -12.51
C LYS A 294 22.02 -14.22 -11.07
N LYS A 295 22.93 -14.13 -10.10
CA LYS A 295 22.62 -14.32 -8.67
C LYS A 295 21.58 -13.31 -8.14
N GLN A 296 21.47 -12.12 -8.73
CA GLN A 296 20.47 -11.13 -8.30
C GLN A 296 19.02 -11.49 -8.67
N ILE A 297 18.79 -12.58 -9.42
CA ILE A 297 17.45 -13.12 -9.59
C ILE A 297 17.07 -13.92 -8.34
N ARG A 298 16.13 -13.38 -7.56
CA ARG A 298 15.70 -13.90 -6.26
C ARG A 298 14.20 -14.15 -6.21
N THR A 299 13.79 -15.09 -5.38
CA THR A 299 12.37 -15.34 -5.10
C THR A 299 11.80 -14.20 -4.25
N THR A 300 10.60 -13.75 -4.59
CA THR A 300 9.88 -12.66 -3.93
C THR A 300 8.45 -13.09 -3.62
N LEU A 301 7.89 -12.61 -2.51
CA LEU A 301 6.43 -12.66 -2.32
C LEU A 301 5.83 -11.47 -3.08
N TYR A 302 5.32 -11.73 -4.28
CA TYR A 302 4.77 -10.67 -5.13
C TYR A 302 3.39 -10.24 -4.63
N ARG A 303 2.53 -11.20 -4.29
CA ARG A 303 1.19 -11.05 -3.70
C ARG A 303 0.95 -12.20 -2.71
N PRO A 304 -0.10 -12.18 -1.85
CA PRO A 304 -0.41 -13.28 -0.96
C PRO A 304 -0.35 -14.62 -1.66
N PHE A 305 0.48 -15.51 -1.13
CA PHE A 305 0.66 -16.87 -1.64
C PHE A 305 1.09 -17.00 -3.12
N VAL A 306 1.60 -15.91 -3.72
CA VAL A 306 2.08 -15.90 -5.10
C VAL A 306 3.53 -15.46 -5.12
N LYS A 307 4.41 -16.43 -5.32
CA LYS A 307 5.83 -16.20 -5.52
C LYS A 307 6.14 -15.88 -6.98
N LYS A 308 7.12 -15.00 -7.19
CA LYS A 308 7.72 -14.70 -8.49
C LYS A 308 9.23 -14.61 -8.35
N TYR A 309 9.93 -14.53 -9.48
CA TYR A 309 11.31 -14.09 -9.51
C TYR A 309 11.37 -12.57 -9.66
N LEU A 310 12.28 -11.94 -8.92
CA LEU A 310 12.63 -10.52 -8.98
C LEU A 310 14.10 -10.39 -9.33
N TYR A 311 14.46 -9.47 -10.22
CA TYR A 311 15.85 -8.99 -10.31
C TYR A 311 16.09 -7.94 -9.22
N TYR A 312 16.62 -8.40 -8.08
CA TYR A 312 16.82 -7.60 -6.88
C TYR A 312 18.15 -6.87 -6.92
N ASP A 313 18.14 -5.61 -7.35
CA ASP A 313 19.33 -4.79 -7.49
C ASP A 313 19.04 -3.36 -7.04
N LYS A 314 20.03 -2.70 -6.42
CA LYS A 314 19.87 -1.37 -5.83
C LYS A 314 19.35 -0.35 -6.84
N ILE A 315 19.81 -0.40 -8.08
CA ILE A 315 19.47 0.57 -9.12
C ILE A 315 18.23 0.11 -9.91
N ILE A 316 18.17 -1.17 -10.28
CA ILE A 316 17.11 -1.69 -11.15
C ILE A 316 15.78 -1.84 -10.43
N THR A 317 15.80 -2.25 -9.16
CA THR A 317 14.61 -2.38 -8.30
C THR A 317 14.13 -1.02 -7.78
N HIS A 318 14.81 0.10 -8.06
CA HIS A 318 14.43 1.47 -7.68
C HIS A 318 14.34 1.79 -6.17
N ARG A 319 13.49 1.13 -5.39
CA ARG A 319 13.43 1.33 -3.92
C ARG A 319 13.44 -0.01 -3.22
N ILE A 320 14.61 -0.36 -2.67
CA ILE A 320 14.77 -1.54 -1.80
C ILE A 320 14.55 -1.22 -0.32
N TYR A 321 14.42 0.06 0.05
CA TYR A 321 14.26 0.52 1.44
C TYR A 321 15.31 -0.09 2.39
N GLN A 322 14.90 -0.69 3.51
CA GLN A 322 15.81 -1.35 4.44
C GLN A 322 16.01 -2.84 4.13
N ASN A 323 15.45 -3.37 3.03
CA ASN A 323 15.56 -4.80 2.70
C ASN A 323 17.01 -5.26 2.47
N LYS A 324 17.97 -4.34 2.27
CA LYS A 324 19.40 -4.68 2.28
C LYS A 324 19.88 -5.24 3.64
N HIS A 325 19.32 -4.74 4.75
CA HIS A 325 19.61 -5.18 6.12
C HIS A 325 18.73 -6.36 6.56
N ILE A 326 17.83 -6.85 5.68
CA ILE A 326 16.90 -7.93 5.98
C ILE A 326 17.27 -9.19 5.20
N PHE A 327 17.50 -9.02 3.90
CA PHE A 327 17.74 -10.12 2.96
C PHE A 327 19.11 -10.05 2.28
N GLY A 328 19.92 -9.03 2.56
CA GLY A 328 21.20 -8.77 1.88
C GLY A 328 21.02 -8.45 0.40
N ILE A 329 21.94 -7.71 -0.22
CA ILE A 329 21.91 -7.53 -1.70
C ILE A 329 22.73 -8.63 -2.37
N LYS A 330 23.94 -8.90 -1.89
CA LYS A 330 24.86 -9.88 -2.52
C LYS A 330 24.78 -11.27 -1.88
N ASN A 331 24.52 -11.33 -0.58
CA ASN A 331 24.78 -12.52 0.23
C ASN A 331 23.54 -13.40 0.49
N HIS A 332 22.38 -13.02 -0.06
CA HIS A 332 21.15 -13.82 -0.04
C HIS A 332 20.74 -14.30 1.36
N LEU A 333 20.71 -13.38 2.31
CA LEU A 333 20.45 -13.67 3.71
C LEU A 333 19.01 -14.17 3.91
N GLU A 334 18.86 -15.17 4.76
CA GLU A 334 17.58 -15.78 5.12
C GLU A 334 16.92 -15.03 6.28
N ASN A 335 15.58 -14.98 6.29
CA ASN A 335 14.86 -14.31 7.36
C ASN A 335 13.42 -14.82 7.42
N LYS A 336 12.75 -14.59 8.55
CA LYS A 336 11.28 -14.69 8.69
C LYS A 336 10.75 -13.28 8.91
N VAL A 337 9.73 -12.88 8.16
CA VAL A 337 9.25 -11.49 8.15
C VAL A 337 7.74 -11.45 8.27
N ILE A 338 7.21 -10.68 9.22
CA ILE A 338 5.78 -10.36 9.29
C ILE A 338 5.51 -9.15 8.41
N SER A 339 4.69 -9.33 7.38
CA SER A 339 4.25 -8.26 6.48
C SER A 339 2.81 -7.87 6.82
N PHE A 340 2.50 -6.58 6.97
CA PHE A 340 1.14 -6.11 7.23
C PHE A 340 0.78 -4.90 6.37
N VAL A 341 -0.52 -4.70 6.11
CA VAL A 341 -1.03 -3.56 5.35
C VAL A 341 -0.75 -2.26 6.10
N SER A 342 -0.17 -1.28 5.40
CA SER A 342 0.06 0.06 5.92
C SER A 342 -0.63 1.10 5.04
N GLY A 343 -1.94 1.21 5.19
CA GLY A 343 -2.77 2.15 4.45
C GLY A 343 -4.19 2.17 5.00
N SER A 344 -5.07 2.89 4.30
CA SER A 344 -6.44 3.13 4.76
C SER A 344 -7.51 2.62 3.80
N ARG A 345 -7.12 2.04 2.66
CA ARG A 345 -8.05 1.59 1.60
C ARG A 345 -8.47 0.15 1.76
N LEU A 346 -7.63 -0.65 2.41
CA LEU A 346 -7.85 -2.06 2.62
C LEU A 346 -8.12 -2.30 4.10
N ASP A 347 -8.85 -3.36 4.38
CA ASP A 347 -8.96 -3.90 5.73
C ASP A 347 -7.58 -4.36 6.20
N PHE A 348 -7.39 -4.34 7.52
CA PHE A 348 -6.12 -4.76 8.10
C PHE A 348 -5.87 -6.23 7.78
N SER A 349 -4.65 -6.55 7.37
CA SER A 349 -4.23 -7.91 7.03
C SER A 349 -2.74 -8.06 7.28
N ALA A 350 -2.35 -9.27 7.69
CA ALA A 350 -0.95 -9.64 7.89
C ALA A 350 -0.66 -11.00 7.23
N ILE A 351 0.58 -11.20 6.78
CA ILE A 351 1.09 -12.46 6.25
C ILE A 351 2.59 -12.56 6.52
N SER A 352 3.07 -13.73 6.92
CA SER A 352 4.49 -13.99 7.10
C SER A 352 5.14 -14.46 5.79
N THR A 353 6.41 -14.17 5.62
CA THR A 353 7.18 -14.63 4.47
C THR A 353 8.66 -14.82 4.80
N ASN A 354 9.31 -15.74 4.10
CA ASN A 354 10.76 -15.93 4.09
C ASN A 354 11.43 -15.38 2.81
N CYS A 355 10.66 -14.71 1.95
CA CYS A 355 11.12 -14.15 0.68
C CYS A 355 11.07 -12.62 0.73
N ILE A 356 11.73 -11.96 -0.24
CA ILE A 356 11.69 -10.49 -0.34
C ILE A 356 10.23 -10.03 -0.57
N PRO A 357 9.65 -9.19 0.30
CA PRO A 357 8.27 -8.73 0.15
C PRO A 357 8.17 -7.61 -0.89
N ASN A 358 7.20 -7.71 -1.80
CA ASN A 358 6.81 -6.59 -2.67
C ASN A 358 6.14 -5.47 -1.85
N LEU A 359 6.30 -4.20 -2.26
CA LEU A 359 5.64 -3.07 -1.60
C LEU A 359 4.12 -3.24 -1.55
N THR A 360 3.54 -3.84 -2.57
CA THR A 360 2.09 -3.90 -2.81
C THR A 360 1.54 -5.31 -2.69
N ILE A 361 2.05 -6.10 -1.73
CA ILE A 361 1.58 -7.47 -1.45
C ILE A 361 0.05 -7.51 -1.43
N PHE A 362 -0.59 -6.69 -0.59
CA PHE A 362 -2.03 -6.76 -0.37
C PHE A 362 -2.90 -6.01 -1.40
N SER A 363 -2.32 -5.44 -2.47
CA SER A 363 -2.97 -4.67 -3.57
C SER A 363 -2.45 -3.25 -3.73
N LEU A 364 -3.15 -2.21 -3.28
CA LEU A 364 -2.81 -0.81 -3.57
C LEU A 364 -2.07 -0.12 -2.43
N ASP A 365 -2.35 -0.54 -1.19
CA ASP A 365 -1.69 0.01 -0.02
C ASP A 365 -0.34 -0.67 0.21
N PRO A 366 0.67 0.08 0.69
CA PRO A 366 1.99 -0.46 0.89
C PRO A 366 2.01 -1.44 2.07
N SER A 367 2.89 -2.44 2.00
CA SER A 367 3.21 -3.34 3.10
C SER A 367 4.32 -2.76 3.97
N GLN A 368 4.18 -2.92 5.28
CA GLN A 368 5.27 -2.79 6.23
C GLN A 368 5.72 -4.15 6.70
N ASN A 369 7.03 -4.31 6.86
CA ASN A 369 7.69 -5.60 7.03
C ASN A 369 8.56 -5.55 8.28
N LEU A 370 8.31 -6.50 9.18
CA LEU A 370 8.94 -6.65 10.49
C LEU A 370 9.76 -7.94 10.45
N PRO A 371 11.07 -7.84 10.20
CA PRO A 371 11.91 -9.03 10.14
C PRO A 371 12.24 -9.52 11.55
N PHE A 372 12.44 -10.82 11.71
CA PHE A 372 12.93 -11.39 12.96
C PHE A 372 14.41 -11.07 13.17
N TYR A 373 15.20 -11.12 12.10
CA TYR A 373 16.63 -10.77 12.15
C TYR A 373 16.95 -9.47 11.40
N ILE A 374 17.99 -8.78 11.85
CA ILE A 374 18.65 -7.70 11.11
C ILE A 374 20.10 -8.04 10.87
N TYR A 375 20.61 -7.55 9.74
CA TYR A 375 21.97 -7.76 9.30
C TYR A 375 22.67 -6.41 9.11
N ASP A 376 23.84 -6.28 9.69
CA ASP A 376 24.70 -5.11 9.52
C ASP A 376 25.45 -5.15 8.17
N GLU A 377 26.42 -4.25 7.98
CA GLU A 377 27.20 -4.20 6.73
C GLU A 377 28.20 -5.39 6.62
N ASN A 378 28.59 -6.01 7.74
CA ASN A 378 29.41 -7.22 7.80
C ASN A 378 28.57 -8.51 7.63
N ASN A 379 27.25 -8.39 7.59
CA ASN A 379 26.26 -9.48 7.60
C ASN A 379 26.21 -10.23 8.94
N GLU A 380 26.63 -9.58 10.02
CA GLU A 380 26.40 -10.09 11.37
C GLU A 380 24.90 -10.02 11.69
N LYS A 381 24.39 -11.12 12.23
CA LYS A 381 22.97 -11.37 12.44
C LYS A 381 22.59 -11.05 13.88
N THR A 382 21.58 -10.21 14.07
CA THR A 382 21.02 -9.92 15.40
C THR A 382 19.50 -10.01 15.40
N GLU A 383 18.89 -10.35 16.53
CA GLU A 383 17.43 -10.38 16.69
C GLU A 383 16.87 -8.96 16.74
N ASN A 384 15.83 -8.71 15.97
CA ASN A 384 15.26 -7.38 15.75
C ASN A 384 14.31 -6.92 16.87
N ILE A 385 13.87 -7.84 17.73
CA ILE A 385 13.02 -7.49 18.87
C ILE A 385 13.88 -6.78 19.93
N THR A 386 13.40 -5.63 20.39
CA THR A 386 14.14 -4.78 21.33
C THR A 386 14.23 -5.42 22.71
N ASN A 387 15.27 -5.08 23.46
CA ASN A 387 15.37 -5.52 24.86
C ASN A 387 14.29 -4.86 25.71
N PHE A 388 13.89 -3.61 25.40
CA PHE A 388 12.74 -2.95 26.00
C PHE A 388 11.47 -3.83 25.93
N ALA A 389 11.17 -4.37 24.75
CA ALA A 389 9.99 -5.20 24.58
C ALA A 389 10.14 -6.53 25.33
N LEU A 390 11.32 -7.17 25.24
CA LEU A 390 11.58 -8.42 25.98
C LEU A 390 11.30 -8.25 27.48
N GLU A 391 11.86 -7.22 28.10
CA GLU A 391 11.66 -6.96 29.53
C GLU A 391 10.22 -6.59 29.85
N LYS A 392 9.53 -5.83 28.99
CA LYS A 392 8.12 -5.50 29.19
C LYS A 392 7.23 -6.75 29.19
N PHE A 393 7.47 -7.69 28.28
CA PHE A 393 6.75 -8.96 28.23
C PHE A 393 7.06 -9.84 29.46
N LYS A 394 8.34 -9.99 29.83
CA LYS A 394 8.74 -10.75 31.01
C LYS A 394 8.10 -10.20 32.29
N ASN A 395 8.12 -8.88 32.47
CA ASN A 395 7.56 -8.22 33.64
C ASN A 395 6.03 -8.32 33.69
N PHE A 396 5.35 -8.12 32.55
CA PHE A 396 3.89 -8.21 32.51
C PHE A 396 3.39 -9.63 32.84
N TYR A 397 3.99 -10.65 32.24
CA TYR A 397 3.60 -12.05 32.44
C TYR A 397 4.28 -12.73 33.64
N LYS A 398 5.17 -12.01 34.34
CA LYS A 398 5.99 -12.54 35.44
C LYS A 398 6.70 -13.84 35.08
N ASN A 399 7.23 -13.92 33.86
CA ASN A 399 7.85 -15.13 33.31
C ASN A 399 9.18 -14.81 32.62
N ASN A 400 10.29 -15.22 33.26
CA ASN A 400 11.64 -15.00 32.75
C ASN A 400 12.04 -15.92 31.58
N ALA A 401 11.28 -16.99 31.32
CA ALA A 401 11.51 -17.89 30.19
C ALA A 401 11.01 -17.33 28.84
N ILE A 402 10.31 -16.19 28.85
CA ILE A 402 9.91 -15.51 27.62
C ILE A 402 11.16 -15.07 26.85
N ASN A 403 11.22 -15.45 25.57
CA ASN A 403 12.27 -15.08 24.64
C ASN A 403 11.70 -14.31 23.44
N LYS A 404 12.59 -13.80 22.58
CA LYS A 404 12.20 -12.97 21.43
C LYS A 404 11.43 -13.75 20.36
N GLU A 405 11.72 -15.04 20.15
CA GLU A 405 10.97 -15.86 19.18
C GLU A 405 9.50 -16.03 19.62
N LYS A 406 9.25 -16.28 20.90
CA LYS A 406 7.88 -16.30 21.45
C LYS A 406 7.15 -14.98 21.25
N ILE A 407 7.82 -13.85 21.50
CA ILE A 407 7.24 -12.51 21.25
C ILE A 407 6.91 -12.33 19.75
N PHE A 408 7.77 -12.80 18.85
CA PHE A 408 7.53 -12.74 17.41
C PHE A 408 6.25 -13.48 17.01
N SER A 409 6.09 -14.71 17.49
CA SER A 409 4.89 -15.54 17.27
C SER A 409 3.65 -14.91 17.92
N TYR A 410 3.74 -14.47 19.17
CA TYR A 410 2.66 -13.78 19.87
C TYR A 410 2.15 -12.58 19.08
N VAL A 411 3.04 -11.72 18.60
CA VAL A 411 2.66 -10.57 17.76
C VAL A 411 1.90 -11.02 16.53
N TYR A 412 2.37 -12.08 15.85
CA TYR A 412 1.70 -12.58 14.67
C TYR A 412 0.28 -13.07 14.95
N ALA A 413 0.06 -13.75 16.08
CA ALA A 413 -1.27 -14.17 16.53
C ALA A 413 -2.19 -12.96 16.79
N VAL A 414 -1.71 -11.95 17.51
CA VAL A 414 -2.48 -10.73 17.79
C VAL A 414 -2.92 -10.02 16.52
N LEU A 415 -2.06 -9.95 15.51
CA LEU A 415 -2.40 -9.35 14.21
C LEU A 415 -3.45 -10.14 13.41
N HIS A 416 -3.71 -11.39 13.78
CA HIS A 416 -4.76 -12.24 13.21
C HIS A 416 -6.04 -12.29 14.06
N ASN A 417 -6.05 -11.68 15.25
CA ASN A 417 -7.23 -11.65 16.11
C ASN A 417 -8.34 -10.76 15.50
N PRO A 418 -9.52 -11.31 15.14
CA PRO A 418 -10.62 -10.52 14.60
C PRO A 418 -11.17 -9.48 15.58
N ALA A 419 -11.19 -9.78 16.87
CA ALA A 419 -11.65 -8.84 17.90
C ALA A 419 -10.72 -7.61 17.99
N TYR A 420 -9.41 -7.83 17.88
CA TYR A 420 -8.42 -6.76 17.78
C TYR A 420 -8.62 -5.91 16.53
N GLY A 421 -8.72 -6.56 15.36
CA GLY A 421 -8.91 -5.89 14.08
C GLY A 421 -10.18 -5.04 14.03
N LYS A 422 -11.29 -5.56 14.57
CA LYS A 422 -12.58 -4.87 14.65
C LYS A 422 -12.55 -3.71 15.65
N LYS A 423 -12.03 -3.93 16.87
CA LYS A 423 -11.98 -2.90 17.92
C LYS A 423 -11.15 -1.68 17.50
N TYR A 424 -10.05 -1.90 16.77
CA TYR A 424 -9.10 -0.85 16.39
C TYR A 424 -9.08 -0.56 14.89
N GLU A 425 -10.15 -0.89 14.14
CA GLU A 425 -10.17 -0.82 12.67
C GLU A 425 -9.71 0.54 12.13
N ILE A 426 -10.28 1.63 12.66
CA ILE A 426 -9.93 2.99 12.26
C ILE A 426 -8.53 3.39 12.74
N ASN A 427 -8.09 2.95 13.92
CA ASN A 427 -6.72 3.16 14.38
C ASN A 427 -5.72 2.46 13.46
N LEU A 428 -5.99 1.22 13.03
CA LEU A 428 -5.11 0.44 12.15
C LEU A 428 -5.03 1.01 10.72
N LYS A 429 -6.10 1.68 10.26
CA LYS A 429 -6.07 2.51 9.04
C LYS A 429 -5.20 3.76 9.23
N ARG A 430 -5.04 4.23 10.48
CA ARG A 430 -4.42 5.52 10.83
C ARG A 430 -2.99 5.47 11.39
N ASP A 431 -2.58 4.39 12.00
CA ASP A 431 -1.25 4.23 12.59
C ASP A 431 -0.77 2.78 12.47
N PHE A 432 0.49 2.53 12.84
CA PHE A 432 0.97 1.16 12.94
C PHE A 432 0.31 0.43 14.13
N PRO A 433 0.16 -0.90 14.05
CA PRO A 433 -0.41 -1.70 15.13
C PRO A 433 0.27 -1.45 16.48
N ARG A 434 -0.54 -1.50 17.54
CA ARG A 434 -0.08 -1.54 18.93
C ARG A 434 -0.60 -2.81 19.58
N ILE A 435 0.28 -3.54 20.23
CA ILE A 435 0.04 -4.91 20.65
C ILE A 435 -0.44 -4.92 22.10
N PRO A 436 -1.70 -5.31 22.38
CA PRO A 436 -2.16 -5.55 23.73
C PRO A 436 -1.50 -6.78 24.34
N PHE A 437 -1.57 -6.88 25.67
CA PHE A 437 -1.25 -8.09 26.41
C PHE A 437 -2.53 -8.86 26.71
N TYR A 438 -2.70 -10.01 26.07
CA TYR A 438 -3.79 -10.94 26.35
C TYR A 438 -3.40 -11.89 27.47
N ASN A 439 -4.41 -12.41 28.17
CA ASN A 439 -4.22 -13.49 29.12
C ASN A 439 -3.72 -14.75 28.39
N ASP A 440 -3.00 -15.60 29.11
CA ASP A 440 -2.43 -16.86 28.60
C ASP A 440 -1.44 -16.67 27.43
N PHE A 441 -0.27 -16.12 27.75
CA PHE A 441 0.80 -15.84 26.77
C PHE A 441 1.14 -17.05 25.88
N GLU A 442 1.28 -18.23 26.49
CA GLU A 442 1.72 -19.44 25.78
C GLU A 442 0.68 -19.90 24.75
N LYS A 443 -0.62 -19.76 25.05
CA LYS A 443 -1.68 -20.05 24.07
C LYS A 443 -1.61 -19.13 22.85
N TRP A 444 -1.38 -17.84 23.06
CA TRP A 444 -1.21 -16.87 21.97
C TRP A 444 0.08 -17.10 21.17
N VAL A 445 1.17 -17.51 21.84
CA VAL A 445 2.41 -17.94 21.18
C VAL A 445 2.13 -19.13 20.27
N LYS A 446 1.45 -20.17 20.77
CA LYS A 446 1.12 -21.38 20.01
C LYS A 446 0.30 -21.07 18.77
N PHE A 447 -0.74 -20.24 18.88
CA PHE A 447 -1.49 -19.77 17.70
C PHE A 447 -0.59 -19.08 16.69
N GLY A 448 0.35 -18.25 17.16
CA GLY A 448 1.31 -17.55 16.34
C GLY A 448 2.22 -18.49 15.57
N GLU A 449 2.79 -19.48 16.26
CA GLU A 449 3.68 -20.49 15.69
C GLU A 449 2.97 -21.33 14.62
N GLU A 450 1.75 -21.80 14.91
CA GLU A 450 0.93 -22.57 13.96
C GLU A 450 0.61 -21.74 12.71
N LEU A 451 0.12 -20.51 12.88
CA LEU A 451 -0.16 -19.60 11.76
C LEU A 451 1.11 -19.28 10.95
N MET A 452 2.24 -19.03 11.61
CA MET A 452 3.50 -18.73 10.94
C MET A 452 3.99 -19.93 10.14
N ASN A 453 3.91 -21.14 10.70
CA ASN A 453 4.30 -22.36 9.99
C ASN A 453 3.46 -22.57 8.73
N LEU A 454 2.13 -22.43 8.84
CA LEU A 454 1.19 -22.51 7.72
C LEU A 454 1.55 -21.50 6.61
N HIS A 455 1.79 -20.24 6.97
CA HIS A 455 1.97 -19.17 5.98
C HIS A 455 3.40 -19.10 5.40
N LEU A 456 4.44 -19.50 6.15
CA LEU A 456 5.81 -19.56 5.64
C LEU A 456 6.02 -20.74 4.68
N ASN A 457 5.36 -21.86 4.96
CA ASN A 457 5.56 -23.15 4.27
C ASN A 457 4.36 -23.53 3.38
N PHE A 458 3.58 -22.56 2.89
CA PHE A 458 2.33 -22.80 2.18
C PHE A 458 2.44 -23.70 0.95
N GLU A 459 3.58 -23.69 0.25
CA GLU A 459 3.82 -24.54 -0.94
C GLU A 459 4.02 -26.02 -0.58
N ASN A 460 4.32 -26.31 0.70
CA ASN A 460 4.54 -27.66 1.23
C ASN A 460 3.32 -28.19 2.00
N ALA A 461 2.22 -27.44 2.05
CA ALA A 461 1.01 -27.85 2.74
C ALA A 461 0.43 -29.12 2.10
N LYS A 462 -0.27 -29.93 2.90
CA LYS A 462 -1.06 -31.05 2.38
C LYS A 462 -2.20 -30.49 1.52
N ALA A 463 -2.35 -31.02 0.31
CA ALA A 463 -3.42 -30.61 -0.60
C ALA A 463 -4.80 -30.94 -0.01
N TYR A 464 -5.73 -29.98 -0.06
CA TYR A 464 -7.12 -30.22 0.31
C TYR A 464 -7.77 -31.17 -0.71
N ASN A 465 -8.67 -32.03 -0.24
CA ASN A 465 -9.34 -33.01 -1.08
C ASN A 465 -10.47 -32.38 -1.92
N LEU A 466 -10.10 -31.51 -2.86
CA LEU A 466 -11.02 -30.95 -3.85
C LEU A 466 -11.21 -31.93 -5.01
N GLU A 467 -12.46 -32.21 -5.34
CA GLU A 467 -12.84 -33.00 -6.51
C GLU A 467 -12.46 -32.24 -7.79
N ILE A 468 -11.81 -32.92 -8.72
CA ILE A 468 -11.47 -32.36 -10.04
C ILE A 468 -12.44 -32.99 -11.04
N GLU A 469 -13.33 -32.17 -11.62
CA GLU A 469 -14.08 -32.59 -12.80
C GLU A 469 -13.35 -32.10 -14.05
N ASN A 470 -13.02 -33.03 -14.95
CA ASN A 470 -12.36 -32.72 -16.21
C ASN A 470 -13.14 -33.34 -17.37
N LYS A 471 -13.76 -32.49 -18.21
CA LYS A 471 -14.44 -32.93 -19.43
C LYS A 471 -13.37 -33.20 -20.49
N ASN A 472 -13.22 -34.46 -20.87
CA ASN A 472 -12.13 -34.96 -21.69
C ASN A 472 -12.33 -34.64 -23.19
N LEU A 473 -12.47 -33.34 -23.55
CA LEU A 473 -12.73 -32.91 -24.92
C LEU A 473 -11.86 -31.70 -25.31
N GLN A 474 -10.98 -31.91 -26.30
CA GLN A 474 -10.09 -30.97 -26.99
C GLN A 474 -8.85 -30.43 -26.23
N LYS A 475 -7.74 -30.28 -26.99
CA LYS A 475 -6.44 -29.75 -26.52
C LYS A 475 -6.45 -28.26 -26.19
N PHE A 476 -7.44 -27.51 -26.69
CA PHE A 476 -7.59 -26.07 -26.45
C PHE A 476 -8.85 -25.82 -25.61
N SER A 477 -8.70 -25.09 -24.51
CA SER A 477 -9.78 -24.73 -23.59
C SER A 477 -9.58 -23.29 -23.16
N ASN A 478 -10.63 -22.46 -23.22
CA ASN A 478 -10.51 -21.06 -22.85
C ASN A 478 -10.38 -20.89 -21.33
N VAL A 479 -9.42 -20.08 -20.92
CA VAL A 479 -9.11 -19.79 -19.51
C VAL A 479 -10.27 -19.05 -18.84
N LYS A 480 -10.77 -19.57 -17.71
CA LYS A 480 -11.86 -18.95 -16.93
C LYS A 480 -11.36 -18.31 -15.64
N LEU A 481 -10.58 -19.05 -14.83
CA LEU A 481 -9.99 -18.65 -13.55
C LEU A 481 -10.92 -17.81 -12.66
N ARG A 482 -12.07 -18.39 -12.32
CA ARG A 482 -13.09 -17.71 -11.51
C ARG A 482 -13.95 -18.70 -10.73
N PHE A 483 -14.51 -18.23 -9.64
CA PHE A 483 -15.57 -18.94 -8.95
C PHE A 483 -16.87 -18.96 -9.77
N ASN A 484 -17.70 -19.96 -9.51
CA ASN A 484 -19.11 -19.93 -9.87
C ASN A 484 -19.87 -18.90 -9.00
N LYS A 485 -21.20 -18.77 -9.21
CA LYS A 485 -22.00 -17.78 -8.46
C LYS A 485 -22.04 -18.06 -6.95
N ASN A 486 -22.14 -19.33 -6.57
CA ASN A 486 -22.26 -19.76 -5.17
C ASN A 486 -20.91 -19.90 -4.46
N LYS A 487 -19.80 -19.81 -5.21
CA LYS A 487 -18.40 -19.94 -4.78
C LYS A 487 -18.00 -21.31 -4.19
N ASP A 488 -18.80 -22.34 -4.41
CA ASP A 488 -18.51 -23.74 -4.09
C ASP A 488 -17.71 -24.47 -5.19
N GLU A 489 -17.63 -23.89 -6.39
CA GLU A 489 -16.81 -24.38 -7.51
C GLU A 489 -15.86 -23.31 -8.06
N ILE A 490 -14.66 -23.73 -8.51
CA ILE A 490 -13.71 -22.91 -9.26
C ILE A 490 -13.61 -23.44 -10.69
N PHE A 491 -13.93 -22.60 -11.67
CA PHE A 491 -13.63 -22.85 -13.07
C PHE A 491 -12.17 -22.49 -13.35
N ILE A 492 -11.37 -23.48 -13.72
CA ILE A 492 -9.99 -23.26 -14.18
C ILE A 492 -10.03 -22.83 -15.65
N ASP A 493 -10.70 -23.63 -16.47
CA ASP A 493 -10.96 -23.36 -17.88
C ASP A 493 -12.34 -23.93 -18.29
N GLU A 494 -12.63 -24.07 -19.58
CA GLU A 494 -13.91 -24.61 -20.06
C GLU A 494 -14.14 -26.07 -19.68
N ASN A 495 -13.06 -26.83 -19.52
CA ASN A 495 -13.08 -28.29 -19.37
C ASN A 495 -12.78 -28.73 -17.94
N THR A 496 -12.01 -27.94 -17.18
CA THR A 496 -11.59 -28.29 -15.82
C THR A 496 -12.21 -27.40 -14.77
N LYS A 497 -12.83 -28.01 -13.75
CA LYS A 497 -13.30 -27.32 -12.54
C LYS A 497 -12.90 -28.06 -11.27
N LEU A 498 -12.75 -27.31 -10.19
CA LEU A 498 -12.56 -27.81 -8.83
C LEU A 498 -13.88 -27.63 -8.08
N LYS A 499 -14.38 -28.68 -7.43
CA LYS A 499 -15.61 -28.63 -6.63
C LYS A 499 -15.33 -28.78 -5.14
N ASN A 500 -16.40 -28.60 -4.35
CA ASN A 500 -16.44 -28.80 -2.91
C ASN A 500 -15.48 -27.85 -2.18
N ILE A 501 -15.41 -26.59 -2.64
CA ILE A 501 -14.67 -25.54 -1.96
C ILE A 501 -15.41 -25.22 -0.65
N PRO A 502 -14.80 -25.41 0.53
CA PRO A 502 -15.47 -25.13 1.79
C PRO A 502 -15.62 -23.61 1.98
N GLU A 503 -16.80 -23.17 2.43
CA GLU A 503 -17.11 -21.74 2.60
C GLU A 503 -16.11 -21.02 3.51
N ILE A 504 -15.69 -21.69 4.60
CA ILE A 504 -14.70 -21.17 5.55
C ILE A 504 -13.35 -20.80 4.88
N ALA A 505 -12.96 -21.44 3.77
CA ALA A 505 -11.74 -21.07 3.06
C ALA A 505 -11.84 -19.68 2.39
N LEU A 506 -13.04 -19.23 2.07
CA LEU A 506 -13.30 -17.92 1.46
C LEU A 506 -13.32 -16.78 2.49
N GLU A 507 -13.51 -17.11 3.76
CA GLU A 507 -13.46 -16.15 4.87
C GLU A 507 -12.05 -15.61 5.10
N TYR A 508 -11.01 -16.41 4.81
CA TYR A 508 -9.62 -15.95 4.96
C TYR A 508 -9.24 -14.94 3.88
N LYS A 509 -9.36 -13.66 4.23
CA LYS A 509 -9.09 -12.52 3.36
C LYS A 509 -7.77 -11.83 3.68
N LEU A 510 -7.08 -11.41 2.62
CA LEU A 510 -5.86 -10.63 2.70
C LEU A 510 -6.03 -9.39 1.83
N GLY A 511 -6.36 -8.26 2.45
CA GLY A 511 -6.93 -7.10 1.77
C GLY A 511 -8.34 -7.40 1.27
N ASN A 512 -8.61 -7.17 0.00
CA ASN A 512 -9.96 -7.24 -0.57
C ASN A 512 -10.31 -8.55 -1.30
N ARG A 513 -9.51 -9.61 -1.11
CA ARG A 513 -9.68 -10.92 -1.75
C ARG A 513 -9.41 -12.03 -0.76
N SER A 514 -10.12 -13.15 -0.92
CA SER A 514 -9.72 -14.39 -0.26
C SER A 514 -8.35 -14.87 -0.76
N ALA A 515 -7.68 -15.72 0.01
CA ALA A 515 -6.42 -16.32 -0.40
C ALA A 515 -6.54 -17.05 -1.76
N LEU A 516 -7.65 -17.77 -2.00
CA LEU A 516 -7.93 -18.45 -3.28
C LEU A 516 -8.17 -17.45 -4.42
N GLU A 517 -8.92 -16.37 -4.19
CA GLU A 517 -9.15 -15.32 -5.19
C GLU A 517 -7.84 -14.62 -5.61
N TRP A 518 -6.87 -14.50 -4.71
CA TRP A 518 -5.54 -13.99 -5.04
C TRP A 518 -4.81 -14.86 -6.06
N ILE A 519 -4.81 -16.18 -5.86
CA ILE A 519 -4.17 -17.13 -6.75
C ILE A 519 -4.78 -17.03 -8.16
N LEU A 520 -6.10 -17.11 -8.27
CA LEU A 520 -6.82 -16.97 -9.56
C LEU A 520 -6.51 -15.63 -10.25
N TYR A 521 -6.53 -14.53 -9.50
CA TYR A 521 -6.28 -13.21 -10.06
C TYR A 521 -4.84 -13.00 -10.55
N GLN A 522 -3.85 -13.68 -9.96
CA GLN A 522 -2.46 -13.54 -10.37
C GLN A 522 -2.05 -14.42 -11.55
N TYR A 523 -2.64 -15.61 -11.69
CA TYR A 523 -2.38 -16.53 -12.80
C TYR A 523 -3.23 -16.23 -14.05
N LYS A 524 -4.15 -15.26 -13.98
CA LYS A 524 -4.85 -14.78 -15.16
C LYS A 524 -3.89 -14.09 -16.12
N GLU A 525 -3.99 -14.44 -17.40
CA GLU A 525 -3.31 -13.73 -18.48
C GLU A 525 -3.74 -12.25 -18.50
N LYS A 526 -2.76 -11.35 -18.50
CA LYS A 526 -2.99 -9.90 -18.44
C LYS A 526 -2.41 -9.26 -19.69
N LYS A 527 -3.10 -8.23 -20.18
CA LYS A 527 -2.59 -7.38 -21.25
C LYS A 527 -1.32 -6.66 -20.76
N ILE A 528 -0.20 -6.96 -21.41
CA ILE A 528 1.08 -6.29 -21.18
C ILE A 528 0.99 -4.86 -21.72
N ARG A 529 1.37 -3.88 -20.90
CA ARG A 529 1.27 -2.46 -21.25
C ARG A 529 2.54 -1.95 -21.92
N ASP A 530 3.70 -2.46 -21.50
CA ASP A 530 4.98 -2.10 -22.09
C ASP A 530 5.11 -2.74 -23.48
N LYS A 531 5.28 -1.89 -24.50
CA LYS A 531 5.31 -2.33 -25.91
C LYS A 531 6.49 -3.25 -26.22
N THR A 532 7.63 -3.03 -25.55
CA THR A 532 8.84 -3.82 -25.78
C THR A 532 8.72 -5.18 -25.11
N ILE A 533 8.15 -5.22 -23.90
CA ILE A 533 7.81 -6.49 -23.25
C ILE A 533 6.78 -7.27 -24.05
N PHE A 534 5.74 -6.60 -24.55
CA PHE A 534 4.72 -7.24 -25.38
C PHE A 534 5.32 -7.87 -26.65
N LYS A 535 6.22 -7.15 -27.32
CA LYS A 535 6.81 -7.60 -28.59
C LYS A 535 7.82 -8.74 -28.44
N TYR A 536 8.67 -8.69 -27.41
CA TYR A 536 9.85 -9.58 -27.33
C TYR A 536 9.79 -10.61 -26.20
N PHE A 537 8.93 -10.40 -25.19
CA PHE A 537 8.97 -11.16 -23.95
C PHE A 537 7.59 -11.62 -23.45
N ASN A 538 6.54 -11.50 -24.29
CA ASN A 538 5.20 -11.97 -23.99
C ASN A 538 5.10 -13.50 -24.13
N ASN A 539 5.66 -14.20 -23.15
CA ASN A 539 5.79 -15.66 -23.17
C ASN A 539 4.94 -16.35 -22.10
N TYR A 540 4.19 -15.60 -21.28
CA TYR A 540 3.32 -16.19 -20.27
C TYR A 540 2.09 -16.79 -20.94
N LYS A 541 1.91 -18.09 -20.77
CA LYS A 541 0.70 -18.81 -21.17
C LYS A 541 0.17 -19.57 -19.99
N PHE A 542 -1.11 -19.41 -19.67
CA PHE A 542 -1.71 -20.08 -18.53
C PHE A 542 -1.59 -21.62 -18.61
N SER A 543 -1.63 -22.17 -19.83
CA SER A 543 -1.47 -23.61 -20.08
C SER A 543 -0.24 -24.21 -19.40
N ASP A 544 0.86 -23.47 -19.35
CA ASP A 544 2.14 -23.94 -18.84
C ASP A 544 2.13 -24.03 -17.30
N TYR A 545 1.18 -23.36 -16.65
CA TYR A 545 1.04 -23.26 -15.21
C TYR A 545 -0.24 -23.93 -14.66
N LYS A 546 -1.06 -24.56 -15.52
CA LYS A 546 -2.38 -25.08 -15.12
C LYS A 546 -2.30 -26.09 -13.98
N ASN A 547 -1.39 -27.07 -14.08
CA ASN A 547 -1.26 -28.10 -13.05
C ASN A 547 -0.67 -27.55 -11.74
N GLU A 548 0.34 -26.67 -11.85
CA GLU A 548 0.91 -25.96 -10.70
C GLU A 548 -0.15 -25.13 -9.98
N LEU A 549 -1.01 -24.44 -10.74
CA LEU A 549 -2.11 -23.67 -10.19
C LEU A 549 -3.10 -24.55 -9.41
N ILE A 550 -3.51 -25.69 -9.99
CA ILE A 550 -4.47 -26.60 -9.35
C ILE A 550 -3.90 -27.15 -8.04
N ASP A 551 -2.63 -27.57 -8.04
CA ASP A 551 -1.93 -28.02 -6.83
C ASP A 551 -1.88 -26.89 -5.79
N LEU A 552 -1.46 -25.69 -6.20
CA LEU A 552 -1.40 -24.53 -5.32
C LEU A 552 -2.78 -24.17 -4.75
N LEU A 553 -3.85 -24.18 -5.54
CA LEU A 553 -5.22 -23.91 -5.07
C LEU A 553 -5.66 -24.92 -4.00
N LYS A 554 -5.36 -26.21 -4.18
CA LYS A 554 -5.66 -27.25 -3.18
C LYS A 554 -4.88 -27.00 -1.88
N LYS A 555 -3.60 -26.64 -1.96
CA LYS A 555 -2.78 -26.32 -0.79
C LYS A 555 -3.26 -25.06 -0.08
N ILE A 556 -3.55 -24.00 -0.82
CA ILE A 556 -4.09 -22.75 -0.26
C ILE A 556 -5.48 -22.93 0.33
N CYS A 557 -6.28 -23.86 -0.20
CA CYS A 557 -7.55 -24.24 0.43
C CYS A 557 -7.31 -24.80 1.83
N THR A 558 -6.37 -25.76 2.00
CA THR A 558 -5.98 -26.27 3.32
C THR A 558 -5.48 -25.14 4.23
N ILE A 559 -4.55 -24.31 3.75
CA ILE A 559 -4.03 -23.18 4.53
C ILE A 559 -5.18 -22.27 4.99
N SER A 560 -6.11 -21.94 4.11
CA SER A 560 -7.23 -21.05 4.46
C SER A 560 -8.14 -21.65 5.52
N VAL A 561 -8.47 -22.95 5.40
CA VAL A 561 -9.29 -23.66 6.40
C VAL A 561 -8.59 -23.72 7.76
N GLU A 562 -7.32 -24.14 7.80
CA GLU A 562 -6.57 -24.27 9.05
C GLU A 562 -6.33 -22.91 9.71
N THR A 563 -6.01 -21.88 8.92
CA THR A 563 -5.90 -20.50 9.42
C THR A 563 -7.21 -20.04 10.05
N MET A 564 -8.35 -20.29 9.41
CA MET A 564 -9.64 -19.88 9.95
C MET A 564 -10.06 -20.68 11.19
N LYS A 565 -9.65 -21.95 11.33
CA LYS A 565 -9.85 -22.71 12.58
C LYS A 565 -9.14 -22.03 13.74
N ILE A 566 -7.87 -21.65 13.57
CA ILE A 566 -7.09 -20.94 14.60
C ILE A 566 -7.72 -19.58 14.91
N VAL A 567 -8.07 -18.82 13.88
CA VAL A 567 -8.73 -17.50 14.02
C VAL A 567 -10.07 -17.61 14.76
N ASN A 568 -10.86 -18.66 14.51
CA ASN A 568 -12.13 -18.89 15.21
C ASN A 568 -11.91 -19.29 16.68
N GLN A 569 -10.84 -20.02 17.00
CA GLN A 569 -10.46 -20.27 18.40
C GLN A 569 -10.12 -18.96 19.13
N MET A 570 -9.47 -18.00 18.47
CA MET A 570 -9.21 -16.67 19.05
C MET A 570 -10.48 -15.86 19.30
N LYS A 571 -11.51 -15.99 18.45
CA LYS A 571 -12.78 -15.26 18.62
C LYS A 571 -13.54 -15.68 19.89
N ASN A 572 -13.30 -16.89 20.37
CA ASN A 572 -13.96 -17.47 21.54
C ASN A 572 -13.21 -17.17 22.85
N LEU A 573 -12.11 -16.40 22.78
CA LEU A 573 -11.37 -15.85 23.92
C LEU A 573 -11.80 -14.40 24.18
#